data_AF-A0A172MA96-F1
#
_entry.id   AF-A0A172MA96-F1
#
_cell.length_a   1.000
_cell.length_b   1.000
_cell.length_c   1.000
_cell.angle_alpha   90.00
_cell.angle_beta   90.00
_cell.angle_gamma   90.00
#
_symmetry.space_group_name_H-M   'P 1'
#
loop_
_entity.id
_entity.type
_entity.pdbx_description
1 polymer ?
#
loop_
_entity_poly.entity_id
_entity_poly.type
_entity_poly.pdbx_seq_one_letter_code
_entity_poly.pdbx_strand_id
1 'polypeptide(L)'
;MATCRRTTAVTMQQQLANRRQEENREDTIRQINSEKLFEANMAAEKRVANKRYLRQMEIEKREQEMEDAIINQERQKIIKEQQADQERRLAEELAAINLAKMRDEKYRQQISENDVGIRELKHKLKEGYMNQERKAQMSEKQARRYDVDAREAEVARYQKEENERAAAAELQRAKELQEQRVRHQQELERQLEEQEMKRQEAYEELLKEKLMIDEITRKIYEEDQRARELNHQKKGETQRFIQEFNREREQWKLRERAKLEEENRKILEYAKEQQKREGEFQAKRQEREQAKAQVQGMLAEKIAADELVREEMDRIREELALEEREEAERIKEKQEIERKLRERIELQHVHEEQLRFKAQRVHAQQEEEDQLRQQMLAKFAEDDRIEQMNAQKRRMKQQEHKREVEELLMKRREQYAQDRQHEMDERKREEELERYHQQIVEEERQRLLREHAVKLLGYLPKGVIRDDKDLDILPPEFRERYTGRQGDPFDDDSWTSSN
;
A
#
# COMPACT_ATOMS: atom_id res chain seq x y z
N MET A 1 92.93 149.03 49.30
CA MET A 1 91.57 149.06 49.87
C MET A 1 90.64 148.39 48.86
N ALA A 2 90.23 147.13 48.99
CA ALA A 2 89.46 146.53 50.10
C ALA A 2 88.13 147.28 50.29
N THR A 3 87.00 146.73 49.80
CA THR A 3 86.04 145.91 50.57
C THR A 3 84.89 146.71 51.20
N CYS A 4 83.89 147.16 50.42
CA CYS A 4 82.61 147.57 51.04
C CYS A 4 81.37 147.64 50.12
N ARG A 5 81.10 146.63 49.29
CA ARG A 5 79.75 146.40 48.73
C ARG A 5 79.41 144.91 48.79
N ARG A 6 79.60 144.34 49.97
CA ARG A 6 79.69 142.89 50.21
C ARG A 6 78.52 142.28 50.99
N THR A 7 77.51 143.06 51.40
CA THR A 7 76.45 142.57 52.33
C THR A 7 75.04 142.50 51.72
N THR A 8 74.57 143.47 50.93
CA THR A 8 73.29 143.37 50.18
C THR A 8 73.31 142.33 49.07
N ALA A 9 74.51 142.01 48.58
CA ALA A 9 74.71 140.91 47.66
C ALA A 9 74.42 139.53 48.31
N VAL A 10 74.56 139.38 49.63
CA VAL A 10 74.59 138.05 50.29
C VAL A 10 73.20 137.45 50.51
N THR A 11 72.20 138.24 50.90
CA THR A 11 70.81 137.76 51.10
C THR A 11 70.07 137.55 49.78
N MET A 12 70.28 138.42 48.79
CA MET A 12 69.79 138.22 47.42
C MET A 12 70.51 137.03 46.77
N GLN A 13 71.82 136.82 47.05
CA GLN A 13 72.53 135.59 46.68
C GLN A 13 71.95 134.34 47.36
N GLN A 14 71.52 134.39 48.62
CA GLN A 14 70.91 133.25 49.31
C GLN A 14 69.52 132.88 48.77
N GLN A 15 68.65 133.85 48.45
CA GLN A 15 67.35 133.58 47.82
C GLN A 15 67.50 133.10 46.36
N LEU A 16 68.42 133.68 45.60
CA LEU A 16 68.80 133.18 44.28
C LEU A 16 69.45 131.80 44.35
N ALA A 17 70.21 131.50 45.41
CA ALA A 17 70.80 130.18 45.64
C ALA A 17 69.74 129.14 46.04
N ASN A 18 68.75 129.49 46.85
CA ASN A 18 67.64 128.60 47.20
C ASN A 18 66.72 128.34 46.01
N ARG A 19 66.39 129.36 45.19
CA ARG A 19 65.67 129.16 43.92
C ARG A 19 66.46 128.29 42.95
N ARG A 20 67.79 128.51 42.82
CA ARG A 20 68.66 127.62 42.04
C ARG A 20 68.70 126.20 42.61
N GLN A 21 68.64 126.02 43.93
CA GLN A 21 68.58 124.70 44.55
C GLN A 21 67.23 124.02 44.34
N GLU A 22 66.12 124.76 44.35
CA GLU A 22 64.78 124.25 44.02
C GLU A 22 64.66 123.91 42.52
N GLU A 23 65.15 124.78 41.63
CA GLU A 23 65.25 124.52 40.19
C GLU A 23 66.11 123.27 39.93
N ASN A 24 67.28 123.15 40.56
CA ASN A 24 68.12 121.94 40.45
C ASN A 24 67.39 120.70 41.01
N ARG A 25 66.60 120.82 42.08
CA ARG A 25 65.81 119.71 42.63
C ARG A 25 64.69 119.31 41.68
N GLU A 26 63.95 120.26 41.13
CA GLU A 26 62.93 120.01 40.12
C GLU A 26 63.53 119.38 38.86
N ASP A 27 64.69 119.84 38.42
CA ASP A 27 65.41 119.27 37.28
C ASP A 27 65.90 117.84 37.58
N THR A 28 66.42 117.56 38.78
CA THR A 28 66.77 116.19 39.18
C THR A 28 65.53 115.28 39.29
N ILE A 29 64.39 115.79 39.77
CA ILE A 29 63.13 115.03 39.81
C ILE A 29 62.61 114.78 38.40
N ARG A 30 62.69 115.76 37.49
CA ARG A 30 62.35 115.60 36.08
C ARG A 30 63.26 114.59 35.40
N GLN A 31 64.57 114.62 35.66
CA GLN A 31 65.52 113.62 35.18
C GLN A 31 65.16 112.21 35.70
N ILE A 32 64.96 112.04 37.00
CA ILE A 32 64.57 110.75 37.61
C ILE A 32 63.23 110.26 37.06
N ASN A 33 62.26 111.15 36.86
CA ASN A 33 60.97 110.77 36.26
C ASN A 33 61.12 110.39 34.79
N SER A 34 61.98 111.08 34.04
CA SER A 34 62.29 110.73 32.65
C SER A 34 63.04 109.40 32.54
N GLU A 35 63.98 109.12 33.46
CA GLU A 35 64.67 107.84 33.59
C GLU A 35 63.70 106.72 33.96
N LYS A 36 62.81 106.93 34.95
CA LYS A 36 61.77 105.95 35.32
C LYS A 36 60.79 105.67 34.18
N LEU A 37 60.41 106.69 33.40
CA LEU A 37 59.57 106.51 32.21
C LEU A 37 60.32 105.72 31.12
N PHE A 38 61.61 106.02 30.93
CA PHE A 38 62.46 105.28 30.01
C PHE A 38 62.63 103.82 30.44
N GLU A 39 62.91 103.55 31.72
CA GLU A 39 62.98 102.20 32.28
C GLU A 39 61.65 101.45 32.16
N ALA A 40 60.52 102.10 32.43
CA ALA A 40 59.19 101.52 32.28
C ALA A 40 58.87 101.19 30.81
N ASN A 41 59.26 102.06 29.87
CA ASN A 41 59.14 101.82 28.44
C ASN A 41 60.04 100.67 27.99
N MET A 42 61.30 100.63 28.42
CA MET A 42 62.22 99.52 28.14
C MET A 42 61.71 98.19 28.72
N ALA A 43 61.11 98.20 29.92
CA ALA A 43 60.49 97.03 30.52
C ALA A 43 59.18 96.62 29.84
N ALA A 44 58.39 97.57 29.33
CA ALA A 44 57.23 97.30 28.51
C ALA A 44 57.63 96.71 27.14
N GLU A 45 58.68 97.24 26.52
CA GLU A 45 59.22 96.78 25.25
C GLU A 45 59.81 95.37 25.38
N LYS A 46 60.56 95.07 26.45
CA LYS A 46 60.98 93.69 26.77
C LYS A 46 59.81 92.73 26.97
N ARG A 47 58.72 93.16 27.62
CA ARG A 47 57.50 92.35 27.77
C ARG A 47 56.78 92.12 26.45
N VAL A 48 56.70 93.14 25.59
CA VAL A 48 56.13 93.02 24.24
C VAL A 48 56.99 92.12 23.36
N ALA A 49 58.31 92.25 23.41
CA ALA A 49 59.26 91.38 22.72
C ALA A 49 59.11 89.92 23.18
N ASN A 50 59.04 89.66 24.48
CA ASN A 50 58.79 88.32 25.02
C ASN A 50 57.44 87.76 24.59
N LYS A 51 56.37 88.57 24.59
CA LYS A 51 55.05 88.13 24.10
C LYS A 51 55.06 87.82 22.60
N ARG A 52 55.79 88.61 21.80
CA ARG A 52 55.96 88.35 20.35
C ARG A 52 56.73 87.04 20.13
N TYR A 53 57.81 86.83 20.87
CA TYR A 53 58.61 85.60 20.81
C TYR A 53 57.79 84.37 21.21
N LEU A 54 57.04 84.44 22.32
CA LEU A 54 56.16 83.34 22.75
C LEU A 54 55.06 83.05 21.72
N ARG A 55 54.47 84.09 21.13
CA ARG A 55 53.45 83.94 20.08
C ARG A 55 54.02 83.33 18.81
N GLN A 56 55.24 83.70 18.42
CA GLN A 56 55.95 83.06 17.30
C GLN A 56 56.21 81.59 17.59
N MET A 57 56.73 81.25 18.77
CA MET A 57 56.88 79.86 19.20
C MET A 57 55.57 79.07 19.20
N GLU A 58 54.46 79.68 19.64
CA GLU A 58 53.14 79.01 19.60
C GLU A 58 52.63 78.79 18.18
N ILE A 59 52.89 79.73 17.27
CA ILE A 59 52.57 79.59 15.84
C ILE A 59 53.41 78.48 15.22
N GLU A 60 54.72 78.50 15.43
CA GLU A 60 55.66 77.46 14.95
C GLU A 60 55.28 76.08 15.48
N LYS A 61 54.92 75.97 16.77
CA LYS A 61 54.46 74.70 17.35
C LYS A 61 53.14 74.23 16.74
N ARG A 62 52.18 75.13 16.51
CA ARG A 62 50.91 74.76 15.84
C ARG A 62 51.13 74.36 14.39
N GLU A 63 52.04 75.04 13.68
CA GLU A 63 52.42 74.68 12.31
C GLU A 63 53.03 73.28 12.29
N GLN A 64 53.96 72.98 13.21
CA GLN A 64 54.52 71.63 13.37
C GLN A 64 53.46 70.58 13.70
N GLU A 65 52.56 70.85 14.65
CA GLU A 65 51.46 69.93 15.00
C GLU A 65 50.52 69.68 13.81
N MET A 66 50.23 70.71 13.01
CA MET A 66 49.43 70.57 11.79
C MET A 66 50.17 69.77 10.71
N GLU A 67 51.45 70.04 10.48
CA GLU A 67 52.29 69.29 9.54
C GLU A 67 52.39 67.81 9.96
N ASP A 68 52.65 67.54 11.24
CA ASP A 68 52.69 66.18 11.79
C ASP A 68 51.32 65.49 11.65
N ALA A 69 50.21 66.20 11.86
CA ALA A 69 48.87 65.65 11.68
C ALA A 69 48.61 65.28 10.20
N ILE A 70 49.01 66.13 9.25
CA ILE A 70 48.89 65.86 7.80
C ILE A 70 49.74 64.65 7.43
N ILE A 71 51.00 64.61 7.84
CA ILE A 71 51.92 63.50 7.57
C ILE A 71 51.37 62.19 8.18
N ASN A 72 50.87 62.24 9.41
CA ASN A 72 50.26 61.07 10.05
C ASN A 72 48.98 60.63 9.34
N GLN A 73 48.16 61.55 8.85
CA GLN A 73 46.95 61.23 8.08
C GLN A 73 47.30 60.59 6.74
N GLU A 74 48.31 61.10 6.04
CA GLU A 74 48.82 60.50 4.79
C GLU A 74 49.40 59.11 5.03
N ARG A 75 50.22 58.94 6.07
CA ARG A 75 50.74 57.63 6.48
C ARG A 75 49.60 56.65 6.81
N GLN A 76 48.57 57.09 7.53
CA GLN A 76 47.40 56.26 7.83
C GLN A 76 46.60 55.90 6.58
N LYS A 77 46.46 56.82 5.60
CA LYS A 77 45.81 56.51 4.31
C LYS A 77 46.60 55.45 3.56
N ILE A 78 47.92 55.59 3.47
CA ILE A 78 48.79 54.60 2.80
C ILE A 78 48.70 53.23 3.49
N ILE A 79 48.73 53.19 4.83
CA ILE A 79 48.58 51.92 5.57
C ILE A 79 47.22 51.28 5.30
N LYS A 80 46.13 52.06 5.32
CA LYS A 80 44.78 51.56 5.02
C LYS A 80 44.65 51.06 3.59
N GLU A 81 45.25 51.74 2.63
CA GLU A 81 45.26 51.34 1.23
C GLU A 81 46.04 50.03 1.04
N GLN A 82 47.22 49.90 1.66
CA GLN A 82 47.99 48.66 1.68
C GLN A 82 47.23 47.51 2.35
N GLN A 83 46.52 47.76 3.45
CA GLN A 83 45.66 46.76 4.10
C GLN A 83 44.51 46.34 3.20
N ALA A 84 43.81 47.30 2.57
CA ALA A 84 42.71 47.01 1.64
C ALA A 84 43.19 46.21 0.42
N ASP A 85 44.38 46.49 -0.11
CA ASP A 85 44.96 45.73 -1.21
C ASP A 85 45.36 44.31 -0.80
N GLN A 86 45.91 44.13 0.42
CA GLN A 86 46.18 42.79 0.97
C GLN A 86 44.88 42.01 1.18
N GLU A 87 43.85 42.63 1.75
CA GLU A 87 42.53 42.03 1.93
C GLU A 87 41.89 41.64 0.60
N ARG A 88 42.00 42.48 -0.44
CA ARG A 88 41.52 42.16 -1.80
C ARG A 88 42.23 40.95 -2.38
N ARG A 89 43.56 40.89 -2.30
CA ARG A 89 44.34 39.73 -2.78
C ARG A 89 43.97 38.46 -2.04
N LEU A 90 43.85 38.52 -0.71
CA LEU A 90 43.38 37.40 0.10
C LEU A 90 41.97 36.97 -0.29
N ALA A 91 41.06 37.91 -0.53
CA ALA A 91 39.70 37.61 -0.94
C ALA A 91 39.65 36.95 -2.34
N GLU A 92 40.46 37.42 -3.29
CA GLU A 92 40.60 36.83 -4.62
C GLU A 92 41.18 35.41 -4.57
N GLU A 93 42.22 35.19 -3.77
CA GLU A 93 42.81 33.86 -3.55
C GLU A 93 41.81 32.90 -2.89
N LEU A 94 41.10 33.36 -1.86
CA LEU A 94 40.03 32.57 -1.22
C LEU A 94 38.89 32.27 -2.20
N ALA A 95 38.50 33.23 -3.04
CA ALA A 95 37.49 33.03 -4.07
C ALA A 95 37.97 32.00 -5.11
N ALA A 96 39.23 32.07 -5.53
CA ALA A 96 39.83 31.11 -6.46
C ALA A 96 39.89 29.69 -5.88
N ILE A 97 40.28 29.56 -4.61
CA ILE A 97 40.27 28.27 -3.89
C ILE A 97 38.85 27.72 -3.78
N ASN A 98 37.88 28.56 -3.41
CA ASN A 98 36.48 28.14 -3.30
C ASN A 98 35.91 27.72 -4.67
N LEU A 99 36.22 28.47 -5.73
CA LEU A 99 35.77 28.14 -7.09
C LEU A 99 36.46 26.88 -7.63
N ALA A 100 37.71 26.60 -7.25
CA ALA A 100 38.36 25.32 -7.53
C ALA A 100 37.63 24.16 -6.81
N LYS A 101 37.37 24.29 -5.51
CA LYS A 101 36.60 23.29 -4.75
C LYS A 101 35.21 23.03 -5.34
N MET A 102 34.48 24.10 -5.69
CA MET A 102 33.16 23.97 -6.32
C MET A 102 33.23 23.27 -7.68
N ARG A 103 34.27 23.54 -8.48
CA ARG A 103 34.50 22.83 -9.76
C ARG A 103 34.77 21.34 -9.52
N ASP A 104 35.63 21.00 -8.55
CA ASP A 104 35.94 19.63 -8.21
C ASP A 104 34.71 18.88 -7.67
N GLU A 105 33.91 19.50 -6.81
CA GLU A 105 32.66 18.94 -6.31
C GLU A 105 31.63 18.72 -7.43
N LYS A 106 31.49 19.69 -8.35
CA LYS A 106 30.59 19.55 -9.50
C LYS A 106 31.07 18.46 -10.45
N TYR A 107 32.37 18.35 -10.65
CA TYR A 107 32.97 17.28 -11.45
C TYR A 107 32.74 15.91 -10.81
N ARG A 108 32.96 15.78 -9.49
CA ARG A 108 32.61 14.57 -8.72
C ARG A 108 31.12 14.24 -8.80
N GLN A 109 30.23 15.22 -8.70
CA GLN A 109 28.79 15.03 -8.89
C GLN A 109 28.48 14.48 -10.29
N GLN A 110 29.04 15.08 -11.34
CA GLN A 110 28.86 14.64 -12.72
C GLN A 110 29.33 13.19 -12.92
N ILE A 111 30.49 12.82 -12.36
CA ILE A 111 30.99 11.44 -12.38
C ILE A 111 30.04 10.52 -11.61
N SER A 112 29.61 10.93 -10.42
CA SER A 112 28.73 10.15 -9.54
C SER A 112 27.34 9.88 -10.15
N GLU A 113 26.89 10.74 -11.06
CA GLU A 113 25.61 10.61 -11.78
C GLU A 113 25.77 9.86 -13.11
N ASN A 114 26.86 10.09 -13.85
CA ASN A 114 27.02 9.53 -15.20
C ASN A 114 27.71 8.18 -15.20
N ASP A 115 28.65 7.93 -14.29
CA ASP A 115 29.38 6.67 -14.22
C ASP A 115 28.42 5.51 -13.94
N VAL A 116 28.53 4.45 -14.74
CA VAL A 116 27.66 3.28 -14.66
C VAL A 116 27.97 2.48 -13.39
N GLY A 117 29.26 2.30 -13.06
CA GLY A 117 29.69 1.54 -11.90
C GLY A 117 29.24 2.16 -10.58
N ILE A 118 29.33 3.48 -10.44
CA ILE A 118 28.82 4.19 -9.27
C ILE A 118 27.30 4.10 -9.16
N ARG A 119 26.57 4.23 -10.29
CA ARG A 119 25.10 4.10 -10.30
C ARG A 119 24.65 2.71 -9.88
N GLU A 120 25.29 1.66 -10.40
CA GLU A 120 25.03 0.28 -10.00
C GLU A 120 25.34 0.06 -8.52
N LEU A 121 26.45 0.59 -8.02
CA LEU A 121 26.78 0.53 -6.60
C LEU A 121 25.71 1.22 -5.76
N LYS A 122 25.27 2.44 -6.11
CA LYS A 122 24.18 3.14 -5.43
C LYS A 122 22.88 2.32 -5.47
N HIS A 123 22.57 1.66 -6.58
CA HIS A 123 21.40 0.79 -6.70
C HIS A 123 21.48 -0.40 -5.74
N LYS A 124 22.61 -1.11 -5.72
CA LYS A 124 22.86 -2.21 -4.77
C LYS A 124 22.79 -1.73 -3.32
N LEU A 125 23.37 -0.58 -2.99
CA LEU A 125 23.28 -0.02 -1.64
C LEU A 125 21.81 0.29 -1.27
N LYS A 126 21.03 0.86 -2.19
CA LYS A 126 19.57 1.05 -1.99
C LYS A 126 18.84 -0.28 -1.78
N GLU A 127 19.12 -1.30 -2.59
CA GLU A 127 18.58 -2.65 -2.40
C GLU A 127 18.91 -3.20 -1.01
N GLY A 128 20.14 -2.96 -0.52
CA GLY A 128 20.56 -3.34 0.82
C GLY A 128 19.68 -2.69 1.90
N TYR A 129 19.41 -1.38 1.80
CA TYR A 129 18.49 -0.68 2.71
C TYR A 129 17.07 -1.23 2.62
N MET A 130 16.56 -1.45 1.40
CA MET A 130 15.23 -2.04 1.20
C MET A 130 15.14 -3.44 1.82
N ASN A 131 16.19 -4.25 1.75
CA ASN A 131 16.23 -5.58 2.36
C ASN A 131 16.31 -5.51 3.90
N GLN A 132 17.07 -4.58 4.45
CA GLN A 132 17.11 -4.31 5.89
C GLN A 132 15.72 -3.89 6.39
N GLU A 133 15.06 -2.96 5.70
CA GLU A 133 13.72 -2.47 6.03
C GLU A 133 12.68 -3.59 5.92
N ARG A 134 12.69 -4.37 4.83
CA ARG A 134 11.81 -5.55 4.68
C ARG A 134 11.97 -6.52 5.84
N LYS A 135 13.19 -6.80 6.29
CA LYS A 135 13.39 -7.71 7.42
C LYS A 135 12.88 -7.11 8.74
N ALA A 136 13.07 -5.82 8.96
CA ALA A 136 12.49 -5.11 10.10
C ALA A 136 10.95 -5.19 10.08
N GLN A 137 10.34 -4.92 8.92
CA GLN A 137 8.89 -5.04 8.73
C GLN A 137 8.38 -6.46 8.95
N MET A 138 9.10 -7.48 8.48
CA MET A 138 8.74 -8.88 8.72
C MET A 138 8.83 -9.25 10.19
N SER A 139 9.85 -8.76 10.90
CA SER A 139 9.98 -8.93 12.35
C SER A 139 8.85 -8.23 13.10
N GLU A 140 8.48 -7.01 12.71
CA GLU A 140 7.34 -6.29 13.28
C GLU A 140 6.02 -7.03 13.03
N LYS A 141 5.81 -7.51 11.80
CA LYS A 141 4.63 -8.29 11.43
C LYS A 141 4.54 -9.59 12.23
N GLN A 142 5.67 -10.25 12.47
CA GLN A 142 5.73 -11.43 13.34
C GLN A 142 5.37 -11.08 14.78
N ALA A 143 5.93 -10.01 15.34
CA ALA A 143 5.58 -9.54 16.68
C ALA A 143 4.08 -9.22 16.81
N ARG A 144 3.52 -8.49 15.85
CA ARG A 144 2.08 -8.20 15.79
C ARG A 144 1.22 -9.47 15.69
N ARG A 145 1.68 -10.48 14.94
CA ARG A 145 0.99 -11.79 14.88
C ARG A 145 0.97 -12.45 16.25
N TYR A 146 2.10 -12.52 16.94
CA TYR A 146 2.13 -13.07 18.30
C TYR A 146 1.22 -12.30 19.27
N ASP A 147 1.13 -10.97 19.16
CA ASP A 147 0.20 -10.18 19.97
C ASP A 147 -1.27 -10.49 19.67
N VAL A 148 -1.62 -10.68 18.38
CA VAL A 148 -2.97 -11.06 17.96
C VAL A 148 -3.29 -12.47 18.43
N ASP A 149 -2.41 -13.44 18.18
CA ASP A 149 -2.58 -14.83 18.60
C ASP A 149 -2.73 -14.94 20.12
N ALA A 150 -2.01 -14.13 20.89
CA ALA A 150 -2.14 -14.06 22.35
C ALA A 150 -3.54 -13.55 22.77
N ARG A 151 -4.04 -12.48 22.14
CA ARG A 151 -5.40 -11.95 22.39
C ARG A 151 -6.49 -12.93 21.98
N GLU A 152 -6.35 -13.58 20.84
CA GLU A 152 -7.28 -14.60 20.37
C GLU A 152 -7.31 -15.80 21.32
N ALA A 153 -6.15 -16.22 21.86
CA ALA A 153 -6.08 -17.26 22.87
C ALA A 153 -6.79 -16.86 24.18
N GLU A 154 -6.69 -15.60 24.61
CA GLU A 154 -7.45 -15.08 25.76
C GLU A 154 -8.96 -15.09 25.51
N VAL A 155 -9.40 -14.62 24.34
CA VAL A 155 -10.82 -14.64 23.94
C VAL A 155 -11.35 -16.07 23.87
N ALA A 156 -10.59 -17.00 23.29
CA ALA A 156 -10.96 -18.41 23.21
C ALA A 156 -11.09 -19.04 24.61
N ARG A 157 -10.22 -18.69 25.56
CA ARG A 157 -10.34 -19.12 26.96
C ARG A 157 -11.62 -18.59 27.60
N TYR A 158 -11.93 -17.31 27.43
CA TYR A 158 -13.15 -16.70 27.95
C TYR A 158 -14.42 -17.34 27.36
N GLN A 159 -14.45 -17.54 26.03
CA GLN A 159 -15.56 -18.21 25.35
C GLN A 159 -15.74 -19.66 25.81
N LYS A 160 -14.64 -20.38 26.05
CA LYS A 160 -14.69 -21.75 26.58
C LYS A 160 -15.31 -21.78 27.98
N GLU A 161 -14.91 -20.86 28.86
CA GLU A 161 -15.48 -20.75 30.20
C GLU A 161 -16.99 -20.43 30.17
N GLU A 162 -17.42 -19.50 29.31
CA GLU A 162 -18.85 -19.18 29.13
C GLU A 162 -19.64 -20.38 28.56
N ASN A 163 -19.09 -21.09 27.59
CA ASN A 163 -19.72 -22.30 27.05
C ASN A 163 -19.84 -23.41 28.11
N GLU A 164 -18.83 -23.59 28.96
CA GLU A 164 -18.88 -24.55 30.08
C GLU A 164 -19.96 -24.15 31.11
N ARG A 165 -20.10 -22.85 31.41
CA ARG A 165 -21.18 -22.34 32.27
C ARG A 165 -22.56 -22.57 31.65
N ALA A 166 -22.72 -22.30 30.37
CA ALA A 166 -23.97 -22.55 29.65
C ALA A 166 -24.34 -24.04 29.65
N ALA A 167 -23.37 -24.93 29.37
CA ALA A 167 -23.57 -26.37 29.41
C ALA A 167 -23.94 -26.87 30.81
N ALA A 168 -23.33 -26.33 31.87
CA ALA A 168 -23.69 -26.65 33.25
C ALA A 168 -25.14 -26.23 33.58
N ALA A 169 -25.57 -25.05 33.10
CA ALA A 169 -26.95 -24.58 33.27
C ALA A 169 -27.97 -25.45 32.51
N GLU A 170 -27.64 -25.89 31.29
CA GLU A 170 -28.49 -26.83 30.53
C GLU A 170 -28.60 -28.18 31.23
N LEU A 171 -27.50 -28.70 31.77
CA LEU A 171 -27.51 -29.95 32.54
C LEU A 171 -28.38 -29.83 33.79
N GLN A 172 -28.37 -28.69 34.48
CA GLN A 172 -29.25 -28.44 35.61
C GLN A 172 -30.73 -28.41 35.20
N ARG A 173 -31.07 -27.68 34.13
CA ARG A 173 -32.45 -27.67 33.59
C ARG A 173 -32.92 -29.06 33.18
N ALA A 174 -32.04 -29.86 32.57
CA ALA A 174 -32.35 -31.23 32.19
C ALA A 174 -32.65 -32.11 33.43
N LYS A 175 -31.88 -31.96 34.51
CA LYS A 175 -32.15 -32.64 35.79
C LYS A 175 -33.50 -32.22 36.39
N GLU A 176 -33.80 -30.93 36.41
CA GLU A 176 -35.09 -30.42 36.92
C GLU A 176 -36.27 -30.98 36.12
N LEU A 177 -36.18 -31.02 34.79
CA LEU A 177 -37.20 -31.63 33.92
C LEU A 177 -37.34 -33.13 34.17
N GLN A 178 -36.23 -33.83 34.41
CA GLN A 178 -36.25 -35.25 34.75
C GLN A 178 -36.94 -35.50 36.10
N GLU A 179 -36.64 -34.68 37.12
CA GLU A 179 -37.31 -34.75 38.42
C GLU A 179 -38.81 -34.49 38.30
N GLN A 180 -39.21 -33.50 37.50
CA GLN A 180 -40.63 -33.23 37.22
C GLN A 180 -41.32 -34.41 36.53
N ARG A 181 -40.66 -35.06 35.55
CA ARG A 181 -41.19 -36.26 34.89
C ARG A 181 -41.38 -37.41 35.88
N VAL A 182 -40.44 -37.62 36.80
CA VAL A 182 -40.56 -38.66 37.83
C VAL A 182 -41.72 -38.35 38.78
N ARG A 183 -41.88 -37.09 39.21
CA ARG A 183 -43.02 -36.69 40.05
C ARG A 183 -44.36 -36.92 39.34
N HIS A 184 -44.45 -36.53 38.08
CA HIS A 184 -45.66 -36.76 37.27
C HIS A 184 -45.95 -38.26 37.09
N GLN A 185 -44.92 -39.09 36.89
CA GLN A 185 -45.08 -40.55 36.83
C GLN A 185 -45.63 -41.12 38.15
N GLN A 186 -45.10 -40.68 39.30
CA GLN A 186 -45.59 -41.10 40.62
C GLN A 186 -47.05 -40.68 40.86
N GLU A 187 -47.47 -39.52 40.36
CA GLU A 187 -48.86 -39.07 40.42
C GLU A 187 -49.79 -39.95 39.56
N LEU A 188 -49.35 -40.35 38.36
CA LEU A 188 -50.10 -41.28 37.51
C LEU A 188 -50.22 -42.67 38.14
N GLU A 189 -49.14 -43.18 38.75
CA GLU A 189 -49.15 -44.46 39.46
C GLU A 189 -50.16 -44.45 40.62
N ARG A 190 -50.23 -43.36 41.40
CA ARG A 190 -51.26 -43.19 42.44
C ARG A 190 -52.68 -43.16 41.87
N GLN A 191 -52.90 -42.50 40.73
CA GLN A 191 -54.21 -42.50 40.08
C GLN A 191 -54.64 -43.89 39.61
N LEU A 192 -53.69 -44.73 39.16
CA LEU A 192 -53.95 -46.11 38.80
C LEU A 192 -54.30 -46.96 40.04
N GLU A 193 -53.55 -46.81 41.13
CA GLU A 193 -53.87 -47.46 42.42
C GLU A 193 -55.27 -47.07 42.91
N GLU A 194 -55.65 -45.79 42.84
CA GLU A 194 -57.00 -45.34 43.18
C GLU A 194 -58.09 -45.94 42.28
N GLN A 195 -57.81 -46.13 40.98
CA GLN A 195 -58.74 -46.81 40.07
C GLN A 195 -58.87 -48.29 40.39
N GLU A 196 -57.79 -48.96 40.77
CA GLU A 196 -57.83 -50.36 41.19
C GLU A 196 -58.62 -50.55 42.49
N MET A 197 -58.46 -49.67 43.47
CA MET A 197 -59.27 -49.68 44.70
C MET A 197 -60.76 -49.49 44.39
N LYS A 198 -61.12 -48.55 43.52
CA LYS A 198 -62.53 -48.37 43.08
C LYS A 198 -63.08 -49.60 42.37
N ARG A 199 -62.25 -50.32 41.59
CA ARG A 199 -62.65 -51.60 40.96
C ARG A 199 -62.91 -52.69 42.00
N GLN A 200 -62.12 -52.74 43.07
CA GLN A 200 -62.33 -53.68 44.17
C GLN A 200 -63.63 -53.37 44.94
N GLU A 201 -63.89 -52.10 45.26
CA GLU A 201 -65.14 -51.66 45.89
C GLU A 201 -66.37 -52.02 45.04
N ALA A 202 -66.32 -51.73 43.73
CA ALA A 202 -67.41 -52.10 42.81
C ALA A 202 -67.61 -53.63 42.71
N TYR A 203 -66.54 -54.41 42.81
CA TYR A 203 -66.63 -55.87 42.83
C TYR A 203 -67.29 -56.39 44.12
N GLU A 204 -66.99 -55.78 45.27
CA GLU A 204 -67.66 -56.10 46.54
C GLU A 204 -69.16 -55.75 46.51
N GLU A 205 -69.52 -54.61 45.92
CA GLU A 205 -70.93 -54.24 45.71
C GLU A 205 -71.65 -55.24 44.82
N LEU A 206 -71.05 -55.66 43.70
CA LEU A 206 -71.61 -56.70 42.83
C LEU A 206 -71.81 -58.03 43.56
N LEU A 207 -70.92 -58.38 44.49
CA LEU A 207 -71.07 -59.59 45.30
C LEU A 207 -72.26 -59.48 46.27
N LYS A 208 -72.48 -58.30 46.87
CA LYS A 208 -73.64 -58.01 47.72
C LYS A 208 -74.94 -58.04 46.91
N GLU A 209 -74.95 -57.45 45.72
CA GLU A 209 -76.09 -57.50 44.80
C GLU A 209 -76.41 -58.94 44.37
N LYS A 210 -75.40 -59.75 44.07
CA LYS A 210 -75.59 -61.17 43.73
C LYS A 210 -76.28 -61.92 44.89
N LEU A 211 -75.80 -61.75 46.12
CA LEU A 211 -76.42 -62.38 47.29
C LEU A 211 -77.88 -61.93 47.48
N MET A 212 -78.17 -60.65 47.24
CA MET A 212 -79.53 -60.11 47.30
C MET A 212 -80.43 -60.68 46.19
N ILE A 213 -79.90 -60.87 44.98
CA ILE A 213 -80.59 -61.52 43.86
C ILE A 213 -80.86 -63.00 44.17
N ASP A 214 -79.92 -63.70 44.80
CA ASP A 214 -80.08 -65.08 45.25
C ASP A 214 -81.19 -65.20 46.32
N GLU A 215 -81.35 -64.21 47.20
CA GLU A 215 -82.48 -64.14 48.14
C GLU A 215 -83.82 -63.86 47.46
N ILE A 216 -83.85 -62.97 46.46
CA ILE A 216 -85.06 -62.68 45.67
C ILE A 216 -85.48 -63.92 44.89
N THR A 217 -84.55 -64.59 44.21
CA THR A 217 -84.84 -65.82 43.46
C THR A 217 -85.34 -66.94 44.36
N ARG A 218 -84.80 -67.07 45.58
CA ARG A 218 -85.35 -68.00 46.58
C ARG A 218 -86.80 -67.65 46.96
N LYS A 219 -87.11 -66.37 47.21
CA LYS A 219 -88.49 -65.91 47.49
C LYS A 219 -89.43 -66.17 46.31
N ILE A 220 -88.97 -65.96 45.07
CA ILE A 220 -89.72 -66.30 43.85
C ILE A 220 -90.00 -67.80 43.83
N TYR A 221 -89.02 -68.67 44.09
CA TYR A 221 -89.25 -70.12 44.12
C TYR A 221 -90.28 -70.54 45.19
N GLU A 222 -90.24 -69.92 46.38
CA GLU A 222 -91.20 -70.18 47.45
C GLU A 222 -92.62 -69.69 47.09
N GLU A 223 -92.76 -68.53 46.45
CA GLU A 223 -94.04 -68.04 45.91
C GLU A 223 -94.55 -68.90 44.74
N ASP A 224 -93.66 -69.35 43.86
CA ASP A 224 -94.00 -70.16 42.70
C ASP A 224 -94.48 -71.57 43.11
N GLN A 225 -93.94 -72.13 44.21
CA GLN A 225 -94.46 -73.38 44.79
C GLN A 225 -95.86 -73.19 45.40
N ARG A 226 -96.11 -72.12 46.16
CA ARG A 226 -97.45 -71.81 46.68
C ARG A 226 -98.45 -71.55 45.56
N ALA A 227 -98.03 -70.88 44.49
CA ALA A 227 -98.86 -70.65 43.30
C ALA A 227 -99.18 -71.95 42.56
N ARG A 228 -98.24 -72.91 42.47
CA ARG A 228 -98.46 -74.24 41.86
C ARG A 228 -99.46 -75.07 42.64
N GLU A 229 -99.40 -75.07 43.97
CA GLU A 229 -100.35 -75.79 44.83
C GLU A 229 -101.77 -75.22 44.69
N LEU A 230 -101.91 -73.89 44.68
CA LEU A 230 -103.19 -73.21 44.47
C LEU A 230 -103.73 -73.44 43.05
N ASN A 231 -102.86 -73.46 42.03
CA ASN A 231 -103.24 -73.79 40.66
C ASN A 231 -103.63 -75.27 40.49
N HIS A 232 -103.02 -76.21 41.23
CA HIS A 232 -103.38 -77.62 41.16
C HIS A 232 -104.81 -77.85 41.68
N GLN A 233 -105.18 -77.17 42.77
CA GLN A 233 -106.54 -77.19 43.32
C GLN A 233 -107.56 -76.57 42.35
N LYS A 234 -107.25 -75.39 41.78
CA LYS A 234 -108.09 -74.75 40.75
C LYS A 234 -108.20 -75.56 39.45
N LYS A 235 -107.11 -76.23 39.03
CA LYS A 235 -107.13 -77.13 37.86
C LYS A 235 -108.02 -78.34 38.10
N GLY A 236 -108.05 -78.92 39.30
CA GLY A 236 -108.94 -80.05 39.63
C GLY A 236 -110.44 -79.70 39.50
N GLU A 237 -110.84 -78.49 39.90
CA GLU A 237 -112.22 -77.99 39.76
C GLU A 237 -112.54 -77.60 38.32
N THR A 238 -111.59 -76.99 37.60
CA THR A 238 -111.77 -76.59 36.20
C THR A 238 -111.75 -77.80 35.24
N GLN A 239 -111.03 -78.89 35.56
CA GLN A 239 -110.95 -80.09 34.72
C GLN A 239 -112.27 -80.90 34.72
N ARG A 240 -113.05 -80.83 35.81
CA ARG A 240 -114.42 -81.39 35.87
C ARG A 240 -115.38 -80.58 34.99
N PHE A 241 -115.34 -79.25 35.06
CA PHE A 241 -116.11 -78.36 34.17
C PHE A 241 -115.69 -78.47 32.69
N ILE A 242 -114.41 -78.67 32.39
CA ILE A 242 -113.88 -78.82 31.03
C ILE A 242 -114.28 -80.16 30.38
N GLN A 243 -114.42 -81.25 31.15
CA GLN A 243 -114.87 -82.54 30.61
C GLN A 243 -116.34 -82.50 30.18
N GLU A 244 -117.18 -81.76 30.90
CA GLU A 244 -118.59 -81.54 30.56
C GLU A 244 -118.72 -80.57 29.36
N PHE A 245 -117.95 -79.48 29.35
CA PHE A 245 -117.95 -78.51 28.25
C PHE A 245 -117.32 -79.05 26.94
N ASN A 246 -116.30 -79.92 27.00
CA ASN A 246 -115.66 -80.46 25.79
C ASN A 246 -116.56 -81.44 25.03
N ARG A 247 -117.47 -82.17 25.71
CA ARG A 247 -118.48 -83.01 25.05
C ARG A 247 -119.45 -82.18 24.21
N GLU A 248 -119.84 -81.00 24.70
CA GLU A 248 -120.72 -80.08 23.97
C GLU A 248 -119.96 -79.29 22.88
N ARG A 249 -118.67 -78.99 23.10
CA ARG A 249 -117.83 -78.24 22.16
C ARG A 249 -117.32 -79.06 20.96
N GLU A 250 -117.10 -80.37 21.09
CA GLU A 250 -116.74 -81.20 19.92
C GLU A 250 -117.86 -81.24 18.87
N GLN A 251 -119.12 -81.20 19.31
CA GLN A 251 -120.28 -81.10 18.42
C GLN A 251 -120.40 -79.73 17.72
N TRP A 252 -119.85 -78.67 18.33
CA TRP A 252 -119.77 -77.33 17.75
C TRP A 252 -118.57 -77.17 16.79
N LYS A 253 -117.39 -77.69 17.14
CA LYS A 253 -116.15 -77.58 16.35
C LYS A 253 -116.23 -78.21 14.95
N LEU A 254 -116.99 -79.29 14.78
CA LEU A 254 -117.23 -79.88 13.45
C LEU A 254 -117.99 -78.92 12.52
N ARG A 255 -118.82 -78.03 13.06
CA ARG A 255 -119.64 -77.07 12.30
C ARG A 255 -118.89 -75.78 11.96
N GLU A 256 -117.92 -75.38 12.79
CA GLU A 256 -117.15 -74.15 12.59
C GLU A 256 -115.92 -74.36 11.66
N ARG A 257 -115.29 -75.54 11.69
CA ARG A 257 -114.12 -75.85 10.84
C ARG A 257 -114.40 -75.73 9.33
N ALA A 258 -115.63 -76.05 8.91
CA ALA A 258 -116.05 -75.91 7.53
C ALA A 258 -116.14 -74.44 7.06
N LYS A 259 -116.39 -73.48 7.97
CA LYS A 259 -116.48 -72.05 7.64
C LYS A 259 -115.11 -71.37 7.56
N LEU A 260 -114.13 -71.85 8.31
CA LEU A 260 -112.81 -71.23 8.47
C LEU A 260 -111.84 -71.58 7.33
N GLU A 261 -112.04 -72.70 6.63
CA GLU A 261 -111.27 -73.07 5.44
C GLU A 261 -111.54 -72.14 4.24
N GLU A 262 -112.73 -71.51 4.18
CA GLU A 262 -113.08 -70.55 3.13
C GLU A 262 -112.46 -69.16 3.36
N GLU A 263 -112.24 -68.76 4.62
CA GLU A 263 -111.64 -67.46 4.96
C GLU A 263 -110.11 -67.46 4.84
N ASN A 264 -109.44 -68.60 5.11
CA ASN A 264 -107.98 -68.74 4.96
C ASN A 264 -107.48 -68.65 3.51
N ARG A 265 -108.33 -68.81 2.49
CA ARG A 265 -107.94 -68.58 1.09
C ARG A 265 -107.72 -67.11 0.76
N LYS A 266 -108.39 -66.18 1.44
CA LYS A 266 -108.28 -64.72 1.20
C LYS A 266 -107.04 -64.09 1.84
N ILE A 267 -106.45 -64.74 2.85
CA ILE A 267 -105.27 -64.23 3.57
C ILE A 267 -103.95 -64.51 2.80
N LEU A 268 -103.90 -65.54 1.97
CA LEU A 268 -102.72 -65.89 1.15
C LEU A 268 -102.47 -64.91 -0.02
N GLU A 269 -103.50 -64.22 -0.49
CA GLU A 269 -103.38 -63.25 -1.60
C GLU A 269 -102.77 -61.91 -1.14
N TYR A 270 -103.06 -61.49 0.10
CA TYR A 270 -102.52 -60.26 0.69
C TYR A 270 -101.02 -60.34 1.02
N ALA A 271 -100.51 -61.53 1.36
CA ALA A 271 -99.09 -61.74 1.68
C ALA A 271 -98.15 -61.64 0.44
N LYS A 272 -98.66 -61.91 -0.77
CA LYS A 272 -97.88 -61.81 -2.02
C LYS A 272 -97.68 -60.38 -2.50
N GLU A 273 -98.47 -59.43 -2.00
CA GLU A 273 -98.45 -58.02 -2.42
C GLU A 273 -97.41 -57.19 -1.64
N GLN A 274 -97.07 -57.60 -0.42
CA GLN A 274 -96.03 -56.95 0.40
C GLN A 274 -94.61 -57.28 -0.07
N GLN A 275 -94.32 -58.51 -0.50
CA GLN A 275 -92.99 -58.90 -1.02
C GLN A 275 -92.58 -58.17 -2.31
N LYS A 276 -93.52 -57.59 -3.06
CA LYS A 276 -93.21 -56.81 -4.27
C LYS A 276 -92.74 -55.38 -3.99
N ARG A 277 -93.06 -54.79 -2.82
CA ARG A 277 -92.63 -53.43 -2.45
C ARG A 277 -91.21 -53.33 -1.92
N GLU A 278 -90.68 -54.37 -1.29
CA GLU A 278 -89.31 -54.38 -0.77
C GLU A 278 -88.26 -54.58 -1.89
N GLY A 279 -88.60 -55.29 -2.97
CA GLY A 279 -87.69 -55.53 -4.10
C GLY A 279 -87.33 -54.28 -4.92
N GLU A 280 -88.25 -53.32 -5.05
CA GLU A 280 -88.04 -52.10 -5.85
C GLU A 280 -87.12 -51.08 -5.17
N PHE A 281 -86.98 -51.14 -3.85
CA PHE A 281 -86.14 -50.21 -3.08
C PHE A 281 -84.66 -50.58 -3.12
N GLN A 282 -84.32 -51.88 -3.19
CA GLN A 282 -82.94 -52.34 -3.28
C GLN A 282 -82.32 -52.14 -4.67
N ALA A 283 -83.11 -52.24 -5.74
CA ALA A 283 -82.63 -52.06 -7.12
C ALA A 283 -82.12 -50.63 -7.41
N LYS A 284 -82.80 -49.59 -6.91
CA LYS A 284 -82.42 -48.18 -7.13
C LYS A 284 -81.14 -47.75 -6.42
N ARG A 285 -80.68 -48.50 -5.41
CA ARG A 285 -79.43 -48.21 -4.68
C ARG A 285 -78.20 -48.66 -5.45
N GLN A 286 -78.27 -49.80 -6.15
CA GLN A 286 -77.15 -50.39 -6.90
C GLN A 286 -76.84 -49.62 -8.19
N GLU A 287 -77.85 -49.07 -8.87
CA GLU A 287 -77.67 -48.22 -10.07
C GLU A 287 -76.86 -46.94 -9.79
N ARG A 288 -77.02 -46.35 -8.59
CA ARG A 288 -76.31 -45.11 -8.20
C ARG A 288 -74.84 -45.33 -7.88
N GLU A 289 -74.43 -46.52 -7.44
CA GLU A 289 -73.03 -46.84 -7.19
C GLU A 289 -72.27 -47.16 -8.48
N GLN A 290 -72.91 -47.85 -9.43
CA GLN A 290 -72.29 -48.16 -10.73
C GLN A 290 -72.02 -46.90 -11.57
N ALA A 291 -72.89 -45.87 -11.49
CA ALA A 291 -72.68 -44.60 -12.18
C ALA A 291 -71.49 -43.79 -11.61
N LYS A 292 -71.18 -43.91 -10.31
CA LYS A 292 -70.02 -43.23 -9.70
C LYS A 292 -68.69 -43.88 -10.07
N ALA A 293 -68.67 -45.20 -10.23
CA ALA A 293 -67.47 -45.94 -10.62
C ALA A 293 -67.03 -45.64 -12.07
N GLN A 294 -67.97 -45.47 -13.00
CA GLN A 294 -67.66 -45.14 -14.41
C GLN A 294 -67.02 -43.75 -14.58
N VAL A 295 -67.42 -42.76 -13.79
CA VAL A 295 -66.87 -41.39 -13.86
C VAL A 295 -65.43 -41.33 -13.32
N GLN A 296 -65.11 -42.15 -12.30
CA GLN A 296 -63.75 -42.22 -11.77
C GLN A 296 -62.77 -42.92 -12.73
N GLY A 297 -63.22 -43.94 -13.47
CA GLY A 297 -62.40 -44.60 -14.50
C GLY A 297 -62.00 -43.66 -15.65
N MET A 298 -62.96 -42.87 -16.17
CA MET A 298 -62.68 -41.92 -17.27
C MET A 298 -61.75 -40.76 -16.87
N LEU A 299 -61.69 -40.41 -15.58
CA LEU A 299 -60.81 -39.35 -15.09
C LEU A 299 -59.36 -39.84 -14.94
N ALA A 300 -59.16 -41.11 -14.58
CA ALA A 300 -57.84 -41.72 -14.47
C ALA A 300 -57.16 -41.91 -15.84
N GLU A 301 -57.91 -42.32 -16.87
CA GLU A 301 -57.38 -42.48 -18.23
C GLU A 301 -56.95 -41.14 -18.87
N LYS A 302 -57.66 -40.04 -18.57
CA LYS A 302 -57.27 -38.71 -19.07
C LYS A 302 -55.99 -38.18 -18.42
N ILE A 303 -55.79 -38.42 -17.13
CA ILE A 303 -54.58 -37.99 -16.43
C ILE A 303 -53.36 -38.76 -16.96
N ALA A 304 -53.49 -40.07 -17.18
CA ALA A 304 -52.40 -40.89 -17.74
C ALA A 304 -52.03 -40.49 -19.19
N ALA A 305 -53.00 -40.08 -20.00
CA ALA A 305 -52.75 -39.60 -21.36
C ALA A 305 -52.03 -38.24 -21.38
N ASP A 306 -52.41 -37.32 -20.48
CA ASP A 306 -51.78 -36.00 -20.38
C ASP A 306 -50.33 -36.05 -19.86
N GLU A 307 -49.99 -37.02 -19.00
CA GLU A 307 -48.62 -37.24 -18.52
C GLU A 307 -47.70 -37.80 -19.62
N LEU A 308 -48.17 -38.75 -20.43
CA LEU A 308 -47.42 -39.30 -21.56
C LEU A 308 -47.08 -38.24 -22.63
N VAL A 309 -48.01 -37.33 -22.93
CA VAL A 309 -47.77 -36.24 -23.89
C VAL A 309 -46.74 -35.23 -23.36
N ARG A 310 -46.69 -35.00 -22.04
CA ARG A 310 -45.67 -34.12 -21.45
C ARG A 310 -44.28 -34.74 -21.52
N GLU A 311 -44.17 -36.04 -21.21
CA GLU A 311 -42.90 -36.77 -21.32
C GLU A 311 -42.37 -36.85 -22.75
N GLU A 312 -43.25 -36.99 -23.76
CA GLU A 312 -42.86 -36.93 -25.17
C GLU A 312 -42.38 -35.53 -25.59
N MET A 313 -43.04 -34.47 -25.11
CA MET A 313 -42.63 -33.09 -25.39
C MET A 313 -41.30 -32.71 -24.73
N ASP A 314 -41.00 -33.26 -23.55
CA ASP A 314 -39.74 -32.98 -22.86
C ASP A 314 -38.56 -33.75 -23.49
N ARG A 315 -38.77 -34.98 -24.01
CA ARG A 315 -37.75 -35.69 -24.80
C ARG A 315 -37.38 -34.95 -26.09
N ILE A 316 -38.36 -34.40 -26.80
CA ILE A 316 -38.11 -33.63 -28.04
C ILE A 316 -37.31 -32.33 -27.73
N ARG A 317 -37.53 -31.70 -26.56
CA ARG A 317 -36.75 -30.53 -26.13
C ARG A 317 -35.31 -30.88 -25.78
N GLU A 318 -35.08 -32.03 -25.17
CA GLU A 318 -33.73 -32.52 -24.85
C GLU A 318 -32.94 -32.91 -26.11
N GLU A 319 -33.59 -33.54 -27.10
CA GLU A 319 -32.99 -33.86 -28.40
C GLU A 319 -32.61 -32.59 -29.19
N LEU A 320 -33.49 -31.58 -29.24
CA LEU A 320 -33.20 -30.31 -29.92
C LEU A 320 -32.03 -29.55 -29.28
N ALA A 321 -31.93 -29.54 -27.94
CA ALA A 321 -30.85 -28.87 -27.23
C ALA A 321 -29.48 -29.56 -27.41
N LEU A 322 -29.48 -30.87 -27.69
CA LEU A 322 -28.27 -31.64 -28.03
C LEU A 322 -27.82 -31.33 -29.46
N GLU A 323 -28.74 -31.29 -30.43
CA GLU A 323 -28.42 -30.94 -31.82
C GLU A 323 -27.90 -29.48 -31.95
N GLU A 324 -28.50 -28.52 -31.24
CA GLU A 324 -28.03 -27.12 -31.23
C GLU A 324 -26.60 -26.98 -30.65
N ARG A 325 -26.23 -27.80 -29.65
CA ARG A 325 -24.88 -27.83 -29.10
C ARG A 325 -23.87 -28.44 -30.08
N GLU A 326 -24.25 -29.51 -30.77
CA GLU A 326 -23.39 -30.17 -31.77
C GLU A 326 -23.20 -29.31 -33.04
N GLU A 327 -24.20 -28.52 -33.44
CA GLU A 327 -24.04 -27.54 -34.53
C GLU A 327 -23.13 -26.37 -34.15
N ALA A 328 -23.22 -25.89 -32.90
CA ALA A 328 -22.33 -24.84 -32.39
C ALA A 328 -20.86 -25.27 -32.32
N GLU A 329 -20.59 -26.52 -31.91
CA GLU A 329 -19.25 -27.10 -31.91
C GLU A 329 -18.69 -27.24 -33.34
N ARG A 330 -19.50 -27.71 -34.31
CA ARG A 330 -19.10 -27.81 -35.73
C ARG A 330 -18.80 -26.44 -36.36
N ILE A 331 -19.48 -25.37 -35.95
CA ILE A 331 -19.21 -24.01 -36.43
C ILE A 331 -17.87 -23.49 -35.86
N LYS A 332 -17.57 -23.77 -34.59
CA LYS A 332 -16.29 -23.39 -33.96
C LYS A 332 -15.10 -24.11 -34.61
N GLU A 333 -15.21 -25.41 -34.89
CA GLU A 333 -14.15 -26.16 -35.58
C GLU A 333 -13.89 -25.63 -36.99
N LYS A 334 -14.94 -25.27 -37.74
CA LYS A 334 -14.80 -24.63 -39.06
C LYS A 334 -14.11 -23.27 -38.98
N GLN A 335 -14.43 -22.46 -37.99
CA GLN A 335 -13.81 -21.14 -37.78
C GLN A 335 -12.33 -21.23 -37.37
N GLU A 336 -11.96 -22.24 -36.57
CA GLU A 336 -10.55 -22.47 -36.21
C GLU A 336 -9.71 -22.97 -37.40
N ILE A 337 -10.28 -23.84 -38.24
CA ILE A 337 -9.61 -24.30 -39.48
C ILE A 337 -9.47 -23.13 -40.46
N GLU A 338 -10.48 -22.26 -40.57
CA GLU A 338 -10.42 -21.08 -41.44
C GLU A 338 -9.40 -20.04 -40.95
N ARG A 339 -9.30 -19.82 -39.63
CA ARG A 339 -8.26 -18.95 -39.04
C ARG A 339 -6.85 -19.45 -39.33
N LYS A 340 -6.60 -20.75 -39.11
CA LYS A 340 -5.29 -21.38 -39.39
C LYS A 340 -4.93 -21.32 -40.88
N LEU A 341 -5.91 -21.36 -41.78
CA LEU A 341 -5.69 -21.21 -43.22
C LEU A 341 -5.38 -19.76 -43.61
N ARG A 342 -6.07 -18.77 -43.04
CA ARG A 342 -5.81 -17.34 -43.28
C ARG A 342 -4.42 -16.92 -42.79
N GLU A 343 -4.02 -17.34 -41.59
CA GLU A 343 -2.68 -17.04 -41.05
C GLU A 343 -1.57 -17.63 -41.93
N ARG A 344 -1.78 -18.82 -42.51
CA ARG A 344 -0.82 -19.46 -43.42
C ARG A 344 -0.70 -18.73 -44.76
N ILE A 345 -1.80 -18.18 -45.28
CA ILE A 345 -1.82 -17.41 -46.53
C ILE A 345 -1.19 -16.02 -46.31
N GLU A 346 -1.48 -15.35 -45.19
CA GLU A 346 -0.88 -14.06 -44.85
C GLU A 346 0.65 -14.16 -44.67
N LEU A 347 1.14 -15.22 -44.03
CA LEU A 347 2.58 -15.48 -43.90
C LEU A 347 3.27 -15.72 -45.26
N GLN A 348 2.59 -16.36 -46.22
CA GLN A 348 3.11 -16.54 -47.58
C GLN A 348 3.12 -15.22 -48.37
N HIS A 349 2.08 -14.40 -48.23
CA HIS A 349 1.98 -13.10 -48.90
C HIS A 349 3.03 -12.10 -48.40
N VAL A 350 3.27 -12.04 -47.08
CA VAL A 350 4.31 -11.20 -46.47
C VAL A 350 5.71 -11.63 -46.91
N HIS A 351 5.96 -12.93 -47.10
CA HIS A 351 7.24 -13.42 -47.60
C HIS A 351 7.49 -13.05 -49.07
N GLU A 352 6.47 -13.14 -49.93
CA GLU A 352 6.57 -12.73 -51.34
C GLU A 352 6.80 -11.21 -51.49
N GLU A 353 6.12 -10.40 -50.69
CA GLU A 353 6.28 -8.94 -50.69
C GLU A 353 7.68 -8.53 -50.23
N GLN A 354 8.25 -9.22 -49.22
CA GLN A 354 9.60 -8.95 -48.73
C GLN A 354 10.68 -9.27 -49.77
N LEU A 355 10.49 -10.33 -50.59
CA LEU A 355 11.39 -10.67 -51.69
C LEU A 355 11.31 -9.68 -52.85
N ARG A 356 10.10 -9.22 -53.21
CA ARG A 356 9.91 -8.19 -54.26
C ARG A 356 10.54 -6.85 -53.88
N PHE A 357 10.41 -6.43 -52.62
CA PHE A 357 11.02 -5.19 -52.12
C PHE A 357 12.55 -5.26 -52.09
N LYS A 358 13.11 -6.45 -51.79
CA LYS A 358 14.57 -6.68 -51.78
C LYS A 358 15.16 -6.69 -53.20
N ALA A 359 14.43 -7.23 -54.19
CA ALA A 359 14.85 -7.22 -55.59
C ALA A 359 14.85 -5.81 -56.22
N GLN A 360 13.83 -4.99 -55.91
CA GLN A 360 13.74 -3.61 -56.42
C GLN A 360 14.84 -2.70 -55.88
N ARG A 361 15.29 -2.91 -54.63
CA ARG A 361 16.43 -2.17 -54.04
C ARG A 361 17.76 -2.44 -54.73
N VAL A 362 18.00 -3.68 -55.16
CA VAL A 362 19.27 -4.05 -55.82
C VAL A 362 19.32 -3.52 -57.25
N HIS A 363 18.20 -3.52 -57.96
CA HIS A 363 18.11 -2.96 -59.32
C HIS A 363 18.34 -1.44 -59.33
N ALA A 364 17.76 -0.70 -58.36
CA ALA A 364 17.95 0.74 -58.25
C ALA A 364 19.41 1.13 -57.92
N GLN A 365 20.11 0.33 -57.12
CA GLN A 365 21.52 0.58 -56.80
C GLN A 365 22.46 0.35 -58.01
N GLN A 366 22.13 -0.61 -58.89
CA GLN A 366 22.93 -0.87 -60.09
C GLN A 366 22.79 0.25 -61.14
N GLU A 367 21.59 0.83 -61.29
CA GLU A 367 21.35 1.93 -62.22
C GLU A 367 22.06 3.24 -61.80
N GLU A 368 22.24 3.49 -60.50
CA GLU A 368 22.99 4.63 -59.97
C GLU A 368 24.52 4.47 -60.17
N GLU A 369 25.06 3.27 -60.03
CA GLU A 369 26.49 3.00 -60.24
C GLU A 369 26.92 3.11 -61.71
N ASP A 370 26.07 2.70 -62.66
CA ASP A 370 26.37 2.78 -64.10
C ASP A 370 26.35 4.22 -64.63
N GLN A 371 25.50 5.09 -64.08
CA GLN A 371 25.47 6.52 -64.40
C GLN A 371 26.72 7.26 -63.89
N LEU A 372 27.25 6.86 -62.73
CA LEU A 372 28.47 7.44 -62.15
C LEU A 372 29.73 7.05 -62.96
N ARG A 373 29.76 5.83 -63.51
CA ARG A 373 30.88 5.30 -64.30
C ARG A 373 31.03 6.00 -65.65
N GLN A 374 29.91 6.38 -66.29
CA GLN A 374 29.92 7.11 -67.57
C GLN A 374 30.36 8.58 -67.43
N GLN A 375 30.07 9.23 -66.29
CA GLN A 375 30.48 10.62 -66.04
C GLN A 375 31.98 10.76 -65.71
N MET A 376 32.61 9.73 -65.12
CA MET A 376 34.05 9.72 -64.83
C MET A 376 34.90 9.52 -66.08
N LEU A 377 34.44 8.71 -67.05
CA LEU A 377 35.16 8.47 -68.32
C LEU A 377 35.14 9.68 -69.29
N ALA A 378 34.13 10.55 -69.21
CA ALA A 378 34.03 11.76 -70.04
C ALA A 378 35.01 12.87 -69.60
N LYS A 379 35.28 13.01 -68.28
CA LYS A 379 36.21 14.01 -67.74
C LYS A 379 37.67 13.75 -68.07
N PHE A 380 38.11 12.49 -68.10
CA PHE A 380 39.50 12.14 -68.42
C PHE A 380 39.88 12.38 -69.88
N ALA A 381 38.91 12.40 -70.81
CA ALA A 381 39.17 12.64 -72.24
C ALA A 381 39.34 14.14 -72.62
N GLU A 382 38.87 15.06 -71.77
CA GLU A 382 39.02 16.52 -71.98
C GLU A 382 40.34 17.05 -71.42
N ASP A 383 40.87 16.43 -70.37
CA ASP A 383 42.12 16.85 -69.71
C ASP A 383 43.39 16.41 -70.48
N ASP A 384 43.33 15.32 -71.25
CA ASP A 384 44.47 14.84 -72.09
C ASP A 384 44.75 15.72 -73.32
N ARG A 385 43.82 16.63 -73.69
CA ARG A 385 43.93 17.49 -74.89
C ARG A 385 44.68 18.81 -74.63
N ILE A 386 44.77 19.23 -73.36
CA ILE A 386 45.37 20.52 -72.96
C ILE A 386 46.87 20.38 -72.61
N GLU A 387 47.37 19.15 -72.51
CA GLU A 387 48.73 18.88 -72.02
C GLU A 387 49.83 18.99 -73.10
N GLN A 388 49.53 19.25 -74.38
CA GLN A 388 50.55 19.27 -75.45
C GLN A 388 51.12 20.67 -75.82
N MET A 389 50.64 21.78 -75.24
CA MET A 389 51.05 23.15 -75.66
C MET A 389 51.83 23.98 -74.62
N ASN A 390 52.42 23.35 -73.59
CA ASN A 390 53.17 24.08 -72.55
C ASN A 390 54.57 23.51 -72.26
N ALA A 391 55.26 22.94 -73.26
CA ALA A 391 56.54 22.25 -73.08
C ALA A 391 57.75 23.18 -72.83
N GLN A 392 57.69 24.46 -73.21
CA GLN A 392 58.83 25.38 -73.06
C GLN A 392 58.72 26.34 -71.87
N LYS A 393 57.50 26.67 -71.40
CA LYS A 393 57.26 27.23 -70.05
C LYS A 393 57.50 26.19 -68.94
N ARG A 394 57.44 24.90 -69.27
CA ARG A 394 57.66 23.78 -68.35
C ARG A 394 59.05 23.79 -67.72
N ARG A 395 60.14 24.04 -68.46
CA ARG A 395 61.50 23.95 -67.89
C ARG A 395 61.86 25.03 -66.87
N MET A 396 61.47 26.30 -67.11
CA MET A 396 61.72 27.38 -66.15
C MET A 396 60.80 27.28 -64.93
N LYS A 397 59.49 27.02 -65.15
CA LYS A 397 58.57 26.75 -64.05
C LYS A 397 58.90 25.46 -63.30
N GLN A 398 59.50 24.43 -63.92
CA GLN A 398 59.90 23.19 -63.23
C GLN A 398 61.01 23.40 -62.21
N GLN A 399 61.93 24.35 -62.39
CA GLN A 399 62.96 24.63 -61.38
C GLN A 399 62.42 25.47 -60.22
N GLU A 400 61.56 26.45 -60.50
CA GLU A 400 60.84 27.22 -59.48
C GLU A 400 59.84 26.31 -58.74
N HIS A 401 59.03 25.52 -59.43
CA HIS A 401 58.21 24.48 -58.82
C HIS A 401 59.03 23.43 -58.11
N LYS A 402 60.23 23.04 -58.54
CA LYS A 402 61.01 22.05 -57.79
C LYS A 402 61.46 22.62 -56.45
N ARG A 403 61.86 23.90 -56.39
CA ARG A 403 62.18 24.59 -55.12
C ARG A 403 60.93 24.85 -54.27
N GLU A 404 59.85 25.34 -54.86
CA GLU A 404 58.57 25.54 -54.18
C GLU A 404 57.96 24.22 -53.71
N VAL A 405 58.06 23.13 -54.47
CA VAL A 405 57.62 21.78 -54.08
C VAL A 405 58.52 21.21 -53.01
N GLU A 406 59.84 21.42 -53.05
CA GLU A 406 60.75 21.03 -51.95
C GLU A 406 60.45 21.83 -50.67
N GLU A 407 60.18 23.14 -50.77
CA GLU A 407 59.73 23.96 -49.63
C GLU A 407 58.33 23.56 -49.14
N LEU A 408 57.39 23.25 -50.04
CA LEU A 408 56.06 22.72 -49.68
C LEU A 408 56.16 21.32 -49.08
N LEU A 409 57.10 20.48 -49.52
CA LEU A 409 57.36 19.17 -48.94
C LEU A 409 58.04 19.29 -47.58
N MET A 410 58.95 20.24 -47.38
CA MET A 410 59.54 20.54 -46.07
C MET A 410 58.49 21.12 -45.12
N LYS A 411 57.70 22.11 -45.53
CA LYS A 411 56.57 22.62 -44.76
C LYS A 411 55.52 21.56 -44.47
N ARG A 412 55.22 20.66 -45.42
CA ARG A 412 54.30 19.53 -45.20
C ARG A 412 54.89 18.48 -44.27
N ARG A 413 56.21 18.24 -44.29
CA ARG A 413 56.89 17.37 -43.31
C ARG A 413 56.92 17.99 -41.92
N GLU A 414 57.16 19.30 -41.82
CA GLU A 414 57.10 20.05 -40.55
C GLU A 414 55.68 20.10 -40.01
N GLN A 415 54.68 20.40 -40.84
CA GLN A 415 53.26 20.32 -40.48
C GLN A 415 52.89 18.90 -40.06
N TYR A 416 53.26 17.86 -40.81
CA TYR A 416 52.98 16.48 -40.41
C TYR A 416 53.70 16.06 -39.13
N ALA A 417 54.90 16.57 -38.87
CA ALA A 417 55.62 16.34 -37.61
C ALA A 417 54.96 17.07 -36.44
N GLN A 418 54.52 18.31 -36.64
CA GLN A 418 53.76 19.10 -35.67
C GLN A 418 52.38 18.49 -35.40
N ASP A 419 51.66 18.05 -36.43
CA ASP A 419 50.36 17.38 -36.33
C ASP A 419 50.50 16.06 -35.59
N ARG A 420 51.55 15.27 -35.87
CA ARG A 420 51.83 14.04 -35.09
C ARG A 420 52.23 14.32 -33.66
N GLN A 421 53.02 15.35 -33.40
CA GLN A 421 53.36 15.75 -32.02
C GLN A 421 52.11 16.21 -31.27
N HIS A 422 51.27 17.02 -31.92
CA HIS A 422 49.99 17.47 -31.39
C HIS A 422 49.06 16.28 -31.13
N GLU A 423 48.91 15.34 -32.07
CA GLU A 423 48.09 14.13 -31.87
C GLU A 423 48.62 13.26 -30.71
N MET A 424 49.94 13.10 -30.58
CA MET A 424 50.54 12.36 -29.47
C MET A 424 50.38 13.07 -28.13
N ASP A 425 50.45 14.40 -28.11
CA ASP A 425 50.26 15.21 -26.89
C ASP A 425 48.78 15.26 -26.49
N GLU A 426 47.85 15.32 -27.45
CA GLU A 426 46.40 15.19 -27.20
C GLU A 426 46.06 13.81 -26.63
N ARG A 427 46.60 12.72 -27.20
CA ARG A 427 46.41 11.37 -26.65
C ARG A 427 46.94 11.24 -25.22
N LYS A 428 48.11 11.82 -24.93
CA LYS A 428 48.63 11.82 -23.55
C LYS A 428 47.73 12.59 -22.60
N ARG A 429 47.19 13.74 -23.01
CA ARG A 429 46.23 14.53 -22.23
C ARG A 429 44.95 13.74 -21.99
N GLU A 430 44.42 13.08 -23.02
CA GLU A 430 43.26 12.19 -22.90
C GLU A 430 43.53 11.05 -21.90
N GLU A 431 44.67 10.36 -22.01
CA GLU A 431 45.06 9.30 -21.06
C GLU A 431 45.20 9.83 -19.62
N GLU A 432 45.77 11.02 -19.42
CA GLU A 432 45.90 11.65 -18.11
C GLU A 432 44.52 12.02 -17.52
N LEU A 433 43.61 12.55 -18.35
CA LEU A 433 42.24 12.85 -17.95
C LEU A 433 41.44 11.58 -17.62
N GLU A 434 41.59 10.52 -18.41
CA GLU A 434 40.97 9.22 -18.14
C GLU A 434 41.47 8.61 -16.84
N ARG A 435 42.79 8.67 -16.58
CA ARG A 435 43.38 8.20 -15.31
C ARG A 435 42.86 9.01 -14.13
N TYR A 436 42.77 10.33 -14.27
CA TYR A 436 42.21 11.20 -13.24
C TYR A 436 40.72 10.90 -13.00
N HIS A 437 39.95 10.69 -14.06
CA HIS A 437 38.55 10.27 -13.98
C HIS A 437 38.41 8.92 -13.24
N GLN A 438 39.22 7.91 -13.60
CA GLN A 438 39.22 6.61 -12.94
C GLN A 438 39.60 6.70 -11.45
N GLN A 439 40.56 7.56 -11.09
CA GLN A 439 40.91 7.81 -9.69
C GLN A 439 39.72 8.39 -8.91
N ILE A 440 39.03 9.39 -9.46
CA ILE A 440 37.84 9.97 -8.81
C ILE A 440 36.72 8.94 -8.68
N VAL A 441 36.49 8.12 -9.71
CA VAL A 441 35.49 7.05 -9.65
C VAL A 441 35.79 6.09 -8.50
N GLU A 442 37.05 5.69 -8.35
CA GLU A 442 37.48 4.77 -7.30
C GLU A 442 37.41 5.41 -5.90
N GLU A 443 37.78 6.68 -5.76
CA GLU A 443 37.61 7.45 -4.52
C GLU A 443 36.13 7.54 -4.10
N GLU A 444 35.24 7.90 -5.03
CA GLU A 444 33.81 8.01 -4.77
C GLU A 444 33.21 6.62 -4.46
N ARG A 445 33.68 5.57 -5.13
CA ARG A 445 33.29 4.18 -4.83
C ARG A 445 33.63 3.81 -3.39
N GLN A 446 34.87 4.05 -2.96
CA GLN A 446 35.33 3.76 -1.61
C GLN A 446 34.63 4.63 -0.55
N ARG A 447 34.32 5.89 -0.89
CA ARG A 447 33.54 6.78 -0.03
C ARG A 447 32.13 6.24 0.20
N LEU A 448 31.43 5.84 -0.87
CA LEU A 448 30.10 5.24 -0.77
C LEU A 448 30.11 3.94 0.04
N LEU A 449 31.13 3.11 -0.13
CA LEU A 449 31.31 1.90 0.67
C LEU A 449 31.51 2.24 2.15
N ARG A 450 32.39 3.18 2.49
CA ARG A 450 32.61 3.59 3.89
C ARG A 450 31.34 4.12 4.56
N GLU A 451 30.58 4.96 3.86
CA GLU A 451 29.38 5.58 4.42
C GLU A 451 28.20 4.62 4.57
N HIS A 452 28.00 3.73 3.59
CA HIS A 452 26.82 2.88 3.52
C HIS A 452 27.04 1.43 3.94
N ALA A 453 28.24 0.86 3.72
CA ALA A 453 28.47 -0.55 4.07
C ALA A 453 28.30 -0.75 5.57
N VAL A 454 28.84 0.14 6.41
CA VAL A 454 28.74 0.09 7.89
C VAL A 454 27.29 -0.05 8.36
N LYS A 455 26.36 0.71 7.77
CA LYS A 455 24.92 0.69 8.12
C LYS A 455 24.22 -0.58 7.63
N LEU A 456 24.77 -1.21 6.60
CA LEU A 456 24.23 -2.38 5.92
C LEU A 456 24.97 -3.67 6.31
N LEU A 457 25.70 -3.69 7.43
CA LEU A 457 26.25 -4.92 7.99
C LEU A 457 25.10 -5.91 8.20
N GLY A 458 25.10 -7.03 7.50
CA GLY A 458 23.92 -7.89 7.47
C GLY A 458 23.33 -8.11 6.09
N TYR A 459 23.22 -7.00 5.36
CA TYR A 459 22.25 -6.77 4.30
C TYR A 459 22.90 -6.27 3.01
N LEU A 460 24.24 -6.23 2.95
CA LEU A 460 24.97 -5.84 1.75
C LEU A 460 24.75 -6.87 0.61
N PRO A 461 24.28 -6.44 -0.58
CA PRO A 461 24.10 -7.35 -1.70
C PRO A 461 25.41 -7.92 -2.25
N LYS A 462 25.30 -9.02 -3.00
CA LYS A 462 26.44 -9.68 -3.65
C LYS A 462 27.07 -8.76 -4.73
N GLY A 463 28.40 -8.78 -4.82
CA GLY A 463 29.16 -8.01 -5.82
C GLY A 463 29.26 -6.51 -5.53
N VAL A 464 29.13 -6.10 -4.27
CA VAL A 464 29.43 -4.73 -3.80
C VAL A 464 30.91 -4.59 -3.41
N ILE A 465 31.48 -5.64 -2.81
CA ILE A 465 32.90 -5.77 -2.48
C ILE A 465 33.58 -6.48 -3.67
N ARG A 466 34.62 -5.87 -4.26
CA ARG A 466 35.34 -6.42 -5.42
C ARG A 466 36.58 -7.21 -4.99
N ASP A 467 37.46 -6.55 -4.26
CA ASP A 467 38.78 -7.06 -3.90
C ASP A 467 39.00 -7.04 -2.37
N ASP A 468 40.01 -7.77 -1.89
CA ASP A 468 40.43 -7.75 -0.47
C ASP A 468 40.80 -6.33 0.01
N LYS A 469 41.24 -5.46 -0.90
CA LYS A 469 41.50 -4.04 -0.60
C LYS A 469 40.25 -3.29 -0.13
N ASP A 470 39.06 -3.70 -0.57
CA ASP A 470 37.80 -3.12 -0.11
C ASP A 470 37.47 -3.55 1.31
N LEU A 471 37.87 -4.76 1.70
CA LEU A 471 37.69 -5.27 3.06
C LEU A 471 38.63 -4.57 4.06
N ASP A 472 39.83 -4.19 3.63
CA ASP A 472 40.79 -3.45 4.46
C ASP A 472 40.32 -2.02 4.79
N ILE A 473 39.49 -1.41 3.92
CA ILE A 473 38.91 -0.08 4.13
C ILE A 473 37.73 -0.13 5.11
N LEU A 474 37.12 -1.29 5.29
CA LEU A 474 35.93 -1.49 6.13
C LEU A 474 36.30 -1.91 7.57
N PRO A 475 35.41 -1.71 8.55
CA PRO A 475 35.64 -2.16 9.93
C PRO A 475 35.89 -3.68 10.02
N PRO A 476 36.65 -4.16 11.03
CA PRO A 476 37.03 -5.57 11.16
C PRO A 476 35.83 -6.52 11.24
N GLU A 477 34.67 -6.04 11.71
CA GLU A 477 33.40 -6.79 11.74
C GLU A 477 32.96 -7.29 10.34
N PHE A 478 33.31 -6.57 9.27
CA PHE A 478 33.05 -7.02 7.89
C PHE A 478 33.97 -8.17 7.50
N ARG A 479 35.23 -8.12 7.90
CA ARG A 479 36.18 -9.18 7.64
C ARG A 479 35.68 -10.46 8.29
N GLU A 480 35.34 -10.44 9.58
CA GLU A 480 34.84 -11.62 10.29
C GLU A 480 33.58 -12.23 9.67
N ARG A 481 32.63 -11.40 9.23
CA ARG A 481 31.35 -11.87 8.69
C ARG A 481 31.43 -12.37 7.24
N TYR A 482 32.30 -11.79 6.43
CA TYR A 482 32.39 -12.09 4.99
C TYR A 482 33.59 -12.96 4.61
N THR A 483 34.60 -13.16 5.49
CA THR A 483 35.65 -14.19 5.31
C THR A 483 35.26 -15.56 5.85
N GLY A 484 34.25 -15.62 6.73
CA GLY A 484 33.67 -16.89 7.16
C GLY A 484 33.04 -17.59 5.97
N ARG A 485 33.76 -18.57 5.39
CA ARG A 485 33.19 -19.54 4.43
C ARG A 485 31.93 -20.11 5.07
N GLN A 486 30.75 -19.73 4.57
CA GLN A 486 29.61 -20.64 4.63
C GLN A 486 30.05 -21.85 3.80
N GLY A 487 30.28 -22.99 4.46
CA GLY A 487 30.49 -24.25 3.76
C GLY A 487 29.34 -24.42 2.77
N ASP A 488 29.69 -24.60 1.50
CA ASP A 488 28.72 -24.84 0.45
C ASP A 488 27.97 -26.13 0.83
N PRO A 489 26.64 -26.12 0.98
CA PRO A 489 25.87 -27.33 1.19
C PRO A 489 25.97 -28.33 0.01
N PHE A 490 26.60 -27.93 -1.10
CA PHE A 490 26.80 -28.73 -2.32
C PHE A 490 28.26 -28.98 -2.70
N ASP A 491 29.24 -28.73 -1.80
CA ASP A 491 30.62 -29.21 -2.02
C ASP A 491 30.67 -30.75 -1.85
N ASP A 492 30.65 -31.46 -2.98
CA ASP A 492 30.58 -32.92 -3.13
C ASP A 492 31.93 -33.64 -2.85
N ASP A 493 32.78 -33.07 -1.98
CA ASP A 493 34.13 -33.57 -1.67
C ASP A 493 34.29 -34.04 -0.20
N SER A 494 33.18 -34.24 0.54
CA SER A 494 33.24 -34.79 1.91
C SER A 494 33.00 -36.31 2.01
N TRP A 495 32.92 -37.03 0.88
CA TRP A 495 32.73 -38.49 0.87
C TRP A 495 34.01 -39.33 0.74
N THR A 496 35.20 -38.73 0.86
CA THR A 496 36.47 -39.49 0.74
C THR A 496 37.51 -39.08 1.76
N SER A 497 37.20 -39.08 3.06
CA SER A 497 38.23 -39.17 4.10
C SER A 497 37.64 -39.63 5.44
N SER A 498 37.38 -40.94 5.55
CA SER A 498 37.42 -41.68 6.81
C SER A 498 37.54 -43.18 6.51
N ASN A 499 38.78 -43.65 6.45
CA ASN A 499 39.15 -45.03 6.70
C ASN A 499 40.24 -45.03 7.76
#